data_AF-A0A0M9G2U8-F1
#
_entry.id   AF-A0A0M9G2U8-F1
#
_cell.length_a   1.000
_cell.length_b   1.000
_cell.length_c   1.000
_cell.angle_alpha   90.00
_cell.angle_beta   90.00
_cell.angle_gamma   90.00
#
_symmetry.space_group_name_H-M   'P 1'
#
loop_
_entity.id
_entity.type
_entity.pdbx_description
1 polymer ?
#
loop_
_entity_poly.entity_id
_entity_poly.type
_entity_poly.pdbx_seq_one_letter_code
_entity_poly.pdbx_strand_id
1 'polypeptide(L)'
;MGRAIRRSLFDEVSERLHVSTTALVAIVVGAVTLYLFCRRKGAPSRPSTIVRRPLNAPKTEGEQSDVMTRIKQSGFVGKKVCIAWEVLHDGKAWKADGKALSVLQFYAFTSEVYLMCCIRNADDKKRIIGLVNGIDGIERHRVLFCTTQKGYEAFTRQIDPSLLITNDPAQVSFLKRIIQTLVLVEGSGAVGNNVLCVPSVAALAVDTE
;
A
#
# COMPACT_ATOMS: atom_id res chain seq x y z
N MET A 1 15.36 -60.16 -20.10
CA MET A 1 14.91 -58.81 -20.52
C MET A 1 14.35 -58.11 -19.30
N GLY A 2 15.15 -57.28 -18.62
CA GLY A 2 14.82 -56.70 -17.31
C GLY A 2 13.90 -55.49 -17.43
N ARG A 3 12.73 -55.52 -16.78
CA ARG A 3 11.89 -54.35 -16.55
C ARG A 3 12.51 -53.53 -15.40
N ALA A 4 13.08 -52.38 -15.71
CA ALA A 4 13.45 -51.38 -14.71
C ALA A 4 12.17 -50.74 -14.15
N ILE A 5 11.76 -51.17 -12.96
CA ILE A 5 10.72 -50.51 -12.18
C ILE A 5 11.36 -49.23 -11.62
N ARG A 6 11.02 -48.07 -12.20
CA ARG A 6 11.36 -46.77 -11.61
C ARG A 6 10.59 -46.63 -10.30
N ARG A 7 11.28 -46.84 -9.17
CA ARG A 7 10.76 -46.50 -7.85
C ARG A 7 10.62 -44.99 -7.75
N SER A 8 9.43 -44.55 -7.35
CA SER A 8 9.13 -43.15 -7.07
C SER A 8 9.84 -42.74 -5.79
N LEU A 9 10.56 -41.62 -5.81
CA LEU A 9 11.23 -41.04 -4.63
C LEU A 9 10.27 -40.80 -3.45
N PHE A 10 8.96 -40.73 -3.71
CA PHE A 10 7.94 -40.57 -2.67
C PHE A 10 7.74 -41.81 -1.80
N ASP A 11 7.90 -43.02 -2.37
CA ASP A 11 7.77 -44.26 -1.58
C ASP A 11 8.96 -44.41 -0.61
N GLU A 12 10.14 -43.93 -1.00
CA GLU A 12 11.35 -44.04 -0.19
C GLU A 12 11.39 -43.03 0.97
N VAL A 13 10.63 -41.94 0.87
CA VAL A 13 10.44 -40.97 1.97
C VAL A 13 9.36 -41.44 2.95
N SER A 14 8.37 -42.21 2.49
CA SER A 14 7.27 -42.69 3.34
C SER A 14 7.67 -43.82 4.29
N GLU A 15 8.62 -44.67 3.93
CA GLU A 15 9.00 -45.84 4.76
C GLU A 15 10.04 -45.54 5.87
N ARG A 16 10.63 -44.34 5.93
CA ARG A 16 11.75 -44.04 6.86
C ARG A 16 11.50 -43.01 7.97
N LEU A 17 10.31 -42.43 8.07
CA LEU A 17 10.06 -41.42 9.09
C LEU A 17 9.44 -42.03 10.34
N HIS A 18 10.30 -42.54 11.24
CA HIS A 18 10.09 -42.31 12.67
C HIS A 18 10.02 -40.79 12.83
N VAL A 19 8.81 -40.22 12.91
CA VAL A 19 8.60 -38.77 12.93
C VAL A 19 9.18 -38.21 14.24
N SER A 20 10.47 -37.89 14.19
CA SER A 20 11.16 -37.20 15.26
C SER A 20 10.62 -35.79 15.34
N THR A 21 10.38 -35.30 16.56
CA THR A 21 9.90 -33.95 16.86
C THR A 21 10.70 -32.86 16.16
N THR A 22 11.98 -33.10 15.87
CA THR A 22 12.86 -32.21 15.11
C THR A 22 12.44 -32.04 13.65
N ALA A 23 11.94 -33.09 12.99
CA ALA A 23 11.44 -33.02 11.63
C ALA A 23 10.14 -32.22 11.54
N LEU A 24 9.24 -32.38 12.52
CA LEU A 24 8.03 -31.57 12.63
C LEU A 24 8.36 -30.09 12.84
N VAL A 25 9.30 -29.78 13.75
CA VAL A 25 9.75 -28.40 13.97
C VAL A 25 10.36 -27.80 12.71
N ALA A 26 11.19 -28.55 11.98
CA ALA A 26 11.79 -28.08 10.73
C ALA A 26 10.72 -27.80 9.65
N ILE A 27 9.69 -28.64 9.55
CA ILE A 27 8.57 -28.44 8.62
C ILE A 27 7.76 -27.20 9.01
N VAL A 28 7.45 -27.04 10.30
CA VAL A 28 6.69 -25.88 10.80
C VAL A 28 7.48 -24.58 10.59
N VAL A 29 8.76 -24.55 10.97
CA VAL A 29 9.62 -23.38 10.75
C VAL A 29 9.79 -23.10 9.26
N GLY A 30 9.97 -24.13 8.43
CA GLY A 30 10.04 -23.98 6.98
C GLY A 30 8.74 -23.42 6.39
N ALA A 31 7.58 -23.91 6.83
CA ALA A 31 6.27 -23.43 6.40
C ALA A 31 6.01 -21.98 6.84
N VAL A 32 6.35 -21.62 8.08
CA VAL A 32 6.22 -20.25 8.58
C VAL A 32 7.16 -19.29 7.83
N THR A 33 8.39 -19.71 7.59
CA THR A 33 9.37 -18.89 6.86
C THR A 33 8.95 -18.71 5.40
N LEU A 34 8.46 -19.78 4.76
CA LEU A 34 7.93 -19.71 3.40
C LEU A 34 6.66 -18.86 3.33
N TYR A 35 5.78 -18.97 4.33
CA TYR A 35 4.58 -18.15 4.44
C TYR A 35 4.93 -16.67 4.56
N LEU A 36 5.86 -16.31 5.43
CA LEU A 36 6.35 -14.93 5.57
C LEU A 36 7.04 -14.45 4.28
N PHE A 37 7.79 -15.31 3.60
CA PHE A 37 8.46 -14.98 2.34
C PHE A 37 7.47 -14.75 1.19
N CYS A 38 6.46 -15.60 1.07
CA CYS A 38 5.37 -15.45 0.09
C CYS A 38 4.50 -14.24 0.38
N ARG A 39 4.30 -13.89 1.66
CA ARG A 39 3.61 -12.63 2.03
C ARG A 39 4.44 -11.39 1.68
N ARG A 40 5.76 -11.46 1.81
CA ARG A 40 6.68 -10.34 1.56
C ARG A 40 6.92 -10.07 0.08
N LYS A 41 6.78 -11.08 -0.77
CA LYS A 41 6.75 -10.91 -2.23
C LYS A 41 5.30 -10.75 -2.68
N GLY A 42 4.78 -9.53 -2.58
CA GLY A 42 3.57 -9.15 -3.29
C GLY A 42 3.65 -9.65 -4.74
N ALA A 43 2.57 -10.28 -5.21
CA ALA A 43 2.49 -10.88 -6.53
C ALA A 43 3.00 -9.88 -7.60
N PRO A 44 3.74 -10.34 -8.64
CA PRO A 44 4.10 -9.48 -9.75
C PRO A 44 2.81 -8.94 -10.36
N SER A 45 2.54 -7.65 -10.13
CA SER A 45 1.41 -6.96 -10.72
C SER A 45 1.62 -6.96 -12.23
N ARG A 46 0.93 -7.88 -12.92
CA ARG A 46 0.77 -7.80 -14.37
C ARG A 46 0.18 -6.42 -14.67
N PRO A 47 0.77 -5.64 -15.60
CA PRO A 47 0.16 -4.38 -15.99
C PRO A 47 -1.22 -4.70 -16.56
N SER A 48 -2.26 -4.21 -15.90
CA SER A 48 -3.63 -4.31 -16.38
C SER A 48 -3.71 -3.53 -17.69
N THR A 49 -3.83 -4.27 -18.80
CA THR A 49 -4.07 -3.73 -20.13
C THR A 49 -5.47 -3.11 -20.17
N ILE A 50 -5.61 -1.91 -19.62
CA ILE A 50 -6.86 -1.16 -19.71
C ILE A 50 -6.87 -0.43 -21.05
N VAL A 51 -7.79 -0.86 -21.90
CA VAL A 51 -8.22 -0.18 -23.12
C VAL A 51 -8.52 1.28 -22.79
N ARG A 52 -7.69 2.20 -23.30
CA ARG A 52 -7.84 3.65 -23.10
C ARG A 52 -9.15 4.12 -23.72
N ARG A 53 -10.14 4.50 -22.90
CA ARG A 53 -11.39 5.12 -23.34
C ARG A 53 -11.19 6.62 -23.60
N PRO A 54 -11.83 7.23 -24.63
CA PRO A 54 -11.59 8.62 -25.01
C PRO A 54 -11.99 9.63 -23.92
N LEU A 55 -11.26 10.75 -23.88
CA LEU A 55 -11.27 11.79 -22.84
C LEU A 55 -12.59 12.58 -22.62
N ASN A 56 -13.65 12.33 -23.39
CA ASN A 56 -14.82 13.23 -23.48
C ASN A 56 -16.17 12.60 -23.06
N ALA A 57 -16.17 11.52 -22.28
CA ALA A 57 -17.43 10.98 -21.77
C ALA A 57 -17.93 11.83 -20.57
N PRO A 58 -19.22 12.22 -20.54
CA PRO A 58 -19.80 12.94 -19.40
C PRO A 58 -19.76 12.07 -18.15
N LYS A 59 -19.42 12.70 -17.01
CA LYS A 59 -19.34 12.06 -15.68
C LYS A 59 -20.64 11.33 -15.37
N THR A 60 -20.56 10.02 -15.17
CA THR A 60 -21.61 9.24 -14.52
C THR A 60 -21.18 9.03 -13.07
N GLU A 61 -22.05 9.32 -12.11
CA GLU A 61 -21.79 9.20 -10.65
C GLU A 61 -21.24 7.81 -10.22
N GLY A 62 -21.37 6.80 -11.08
CA GLY A 62 -20.82 5.45 -10.88
C GLY A 62 -19.29 5.32 -10.91
N GLU A 63 -18.53 6.24 -11.52
CA GLU A 63 -17.07 6.08 -11.61
C GLU A 63 -16.32 6.44 -10.31
N GLN A 64 -16.79 7.44 -9.55
CA GLN A 64 -16.24 7.72 -8.21
C GLN A 64 -16.62 6.63 -7.20
N SER A 65 -17.81 6.04 -7.39
CA SER A 65 -18.25 4.87 -6.64
C SER A 65 -17.28 3.69 -6.83
N ASP A 66 -16.78 3.43 -8.05
CA ASP A 66 -15.82 2.35 -8.32
C ASP A 66 -14.46 2.53 -7.62
N VAL A 67 -13.95 3.76 -7.49
CA VAL A 67 -12.70 3.98 -6.75
C VAL A 67 -12.90 3.80 -5.24
N MET A 68 -13.99 4.33 -4.69
CA MET A 68 -14.32 4.18 -3.27
C MET A 68 -14.58 2.71 -2.90
N THR A 69 -15.29 1.96 -3.75
CA THR A 69 -15.51 0.52 -3.52
C THR A 69 -14.19 -0.25 -3.55
N ARG A 70 -13.26 0.04 -4.47
CA ARG A 70 -11.93 -0.60 -4.47
C ARG A 70 -11.12 -0.31 -3.21
N ILE A 71 -11.22 0.91 -2.66
CA ILE A 71 -10.57 1.26 -1.38
C ILE A 71 -11.19 0.45 -0.24
N LYS A 72 -12.53 0.45 -0.15
CA LYS A 72 -13.28 -0.28 0.88
C LYS A 72 -13.14 -1.80 0.78
N GLN A 73 -12.99 -2.34 -0.43
CA GLN A 73 -12.79 -3.77 -0.69
C GLN A 73 -11.32 -4.19 -0.62
N SER A 74 -10.45 -3.39 0.02
CA SER A 74 -9.04 -3.76 0.23
C SER A 74 -8.26 -4.01 -1.08
N GLY A 75 -8.62 -3.34 -2.18
CA GLY A 75 -8.01 -3.51 -3.51
C GLY A 75 -6.54 -3.08 -3.61
N PHE A 76 -5.96 -2.57 -2.52
CA PHE A 76 -4.58 -2.10 -2.41
C PHE A 76 -3.69 -2.96 -1.49
N VAL A 77 -4.23 -4.03 -0.90
CA VAL A 77 -3.45 -4.99 -0.08
C VAL A 77 -2.27 -5.53 -0.90
N GLY A 78 -1.08 -5.50 -0.30
CA GLY A 78 0.17 -5.93 -0.92
C GLY A 78 0.71 -5.02 -2.03
N LYS A 79 0.08 -3.85 -2.27
CA LYS A 79 0.56 -2.87 -3.25
C LYS A 79 1.32 -1.72 -2.58
N LYS A 80 2.05 -0.96 -3.38
CA LYS A 80 2.70 0.28 -2.94
C LYS A 80 1.66 1.39 -2.76
N VAL A 81 1.61 1.96 -1.57
CA VAL A 81 0.70 3.05 -1.20
C VAL A 81 1.55 4.24 -0.74
N CYS A 82 1.35 5.40 -1.36
CA CYS A 82 1.97 6.65 -0.94
C CYS A 82 0.96 7.52 -0.20
N ILE A 83 1.32 8.01 0.98
CA ILE A 83 0.47 8.88 1.79
C ILE A 83 1.25 10.13 2.17
N ALA A 84 0.70 11.31 1.86
CA ALA A 84 1.23 12.58 2.33
C ALA A 84 0.95 12.75 3.82
N TRP A 85 1.98 13.11 4.58
CA TRP A 85 1.92 13.29 6.04
C TRP A 85 0.90 14.35 6.45
N GLU A 86 0.76 15.40 5.65
CA GLU A 86 -0.15 16.53 5.87
C GLU A 86 -1.64 16.14 5.84
N VAL A 87 -1.95 14.98 5.25
CA VAL A 87 -3.29 14.38 5.26
C VAL A 87 -3.58 13.67 6.59
N LEU A 88 -2.54 13.18 7.27
CA LEU A 88 -2.68 12.37 8.47
C LEU A 88 -2.56 13.20 9.75
N HIS A 89 -1.73 14.23 9.72
CA HIS A 89 -1.35 14.98 10.91
C HIS A 89 -1.29 16.48 10.60
N ASP A 90 -1.87 17.32 11.47
CA ASP A 90 -1.92 18.78 11.28
C ASP A 90 -0.71 19.52 11.89
N GLY A 91 0.20 18.77 12.52
CA GLY A 91 1.40 19.27 13.19
C GLY A 91 1.29 19.26 14.72
N LYS A 92 0.07 19.15 15.25
CA LYS A 92 -0.22 19.04 16.69
C LYS A 92 -0.86 17.70 17.05
N ALA A 93 -1.79 17.22 16.23
CA ALA A 93 -2.54 16.01 16.46
C ALA A 93 -2.83 15.24 15.16
N TRP A 94 -3.20 13.97 15.34
CA TRP A 94 -3.76 13.15 14.27
C TRP A 94 -5.10 13.71 13.80
N LYS A 95 -5.26 13.85 12.49
CA LYS A 95 -6.48 14.38 11.89
C LYS A 95 -7.67 13.42 12.08
N ALA A 96 -8.87 13.99 11.92
CA ALA A 96 -10.15 13.29 12.01
C ALA A 96 -10.31 12.51 13.34
N ASP A 97 -10.06 13.20 14.45
CA ASP A 97 -10.19 12.65 15.81
C ASP A 97 -9.40 11.35 16.03
N GLY A 98 -8.19 11.28 15.46
CA GLY A 98 -7.33 10.10 15.54
C GLY A 98 -7.63 9.01 14.51
N LYS A 99 -8.71 9.09 13.73
CA LYS A 99 -9.02 8.10 12.69
C LYS A 99 -7.95 8.04 11.59
N ALA A 100 -7.22 9.14 11.36
CA ALA A 100 -6.07 9.14 10.47
C ALA A 100 -5.00 8.11 10.87
N LEU A 101 -4.79 7.90 12.17
CA LEU A 101 -3.85 6.91 12.68
C LEU A 101 -4.32 5.49 12.34
N SER A 102 -5.61 5.20 12.54
CA SER A 102 -6.19 3.89 12.21
C SER A 102 -6.10 3.58 10.71
N VAL A 103 -6.34 4.57 9.85
CA VAL A 103 -6.17 4.43 8.39
C VAL A 103 -4.70 4.16 8.05
N LEU A 104 -3.76 4.89 8.65
CA LEU A 104 -2.34 4.66 8.46
C LEU A 104 -1.92 3.25 8.91
N GLN A 105 -2.37 2.81 10.09
CA GLN A 105 -2.10 1.46 10.63
C GLN A 105 -2.65 0.36 9.73
N PHE A 106 -3.88 0.52 9.23
CA PHE A 106 -4.48 -0.42 8.29
C PHE A 106 -3.60 -0.59 7.04
N TYR A 107 -3.18 0.50 6.41
CA TYR A 107 -2.31 0.41 5.23
C TYR A 107 -0.92 -0.10 5.59
N ALA A 108 -0.34 0.31 6.72
CA ALA A 108 0.98 -0.14 7.17
C ALA A 108 1.03 -1.65 7.40
N PHE A 109 -0.06 -2.25 7.88
CA PHE A 109 -0.16 -3.68 8.10
C PHE A 109 -0.44 -4.49 6.82
N THR A 110 -1.19 -3.89 5.88
CA THR A 110 -1.71 -4.62 4.72
C THR A 110 -0.94 -4.37 3.44
N SER A 111 -0.15 -3.29 3.36
CA SER A 111 0.39 -2.74 2.12
C SER A 111 1.82 -2.21 2.30
N GLU A 112 2.50 -1.93 1.20
CA GLU A 112 3.81 -1.28 1.24
C GLU A 112 3.65 0.24 1.33
N VAL A 113 3.61 0.76 2.56
CA VAL A 113 3.39 2.20 2.79
C VAL A 113 4.68 3.01 2.66
N TYR A 114 4.59 4.07 1.87
CA TYR A 114 5.57 5.15 1.77
C TYR A 114 4.95 6.43 2.31
N LEU A 115 5.53 6.97 3.38
CA LEU A 115 5.12 8.24 3.96
C LEU A 115 5.95 9.35 3.34
N MET A 116 5.28 10.32 2.73
CA MET A 116 5.92 11.51 2.20
C MET A 116 5.71 12.65 3.19
N CYS A 117 6.80 13.27 3.63
CA CYS A 117 6.80 14.29 4.68
C CYS A 117 7.49 15.56 4.20
N CYS A 118 6.79 16.69 4.20
CA CYS A 118 7.36 17.98 3.89
C CYS A 118 7.90 18.59 5.18
N ILE A 119 9.22 18.72 5.26
CA ILE A 119 9.92 19.26 6.42
C ILE A 119 10.51 20.61 6.10
N ARG A 120 10.48 21.52 7.08
CA ARG A 120 11.14 22.83 6.96
C ARG A 120 12.51 22.81 7.62
N ASN A 121 12.66 22.03 8.69
CA ASN A 121 13.88 21.93 9.46
C ASN A 121 14.15 20.50 9.96
N ALA A 122 15.30 20.31 10.60
CA ALA A 122 15.70 19.01 11.16
C ALA A 122 14.85 18.58 12.36
N ASP A 123 14.21 19.51 13.05
CA ASP A 123 13.38 19.22 14.22
C ASP A 123 12.02 18.65 13.81
N ASP A 124 11.44 19.14 12.71
CA ASP A 124 10.26 18.54 12.07
C ASP A 124 10.51 17.07 11.74
N LYS A 125 11.68 16.78 11.16
CA LYS A 125 12.10 15.42 10.84
C LYS A 125 12.18 14.54 12.09
N LYS A 126 12.80 15.02 13.17
CA LYS A 126 12.90 14.27 14.43
C LYS A 126 11.52 13.99 15.03
N ARG A 127 10.64 15.00 15.03
CA ARG A 127 9.26 14.86 15.54
C ARG A 127 8.48 13.81 14.76
N ILE A 128 8.50 13.86 13.42
CA ILE A 128 7.79 12.91 12.57
C ILE A 128 8.33 11.49 12.78
N ILE A 129 9.66 11.32 12.81
CA ILE A 129 10.27 10.01 13.10
C ILE A 129 9.83 9.49 14.47
N GLY A 130 9.79 10.33 15.49
CA GLY A 130 9.32 9.95 16.83
C GLY A 130 7.87 9.43 16.83
N LEU A 131 6.98 10.09 16.08
CA LEU A 131 5.58 9.67 15.96
C LEU A 131 5.42 8.38 15.16
N VAL A 132 6.20 8.22 14.09
CA VAL A 132 6.10 7.07 13.18
C VAL A 132 6.77 5.82 13.76
N ASN A 133 7.82 5.98 14.56
CA ASN A 133 8.53 4.85 15.18
C ASN A 133 7.65 3.98 16.10
N GLY A 134 6.53 4.51 16.59
CA GLY A 134 5.56 3.77 17.40
C GLY A 134 4.50 3.01 16.61
N ILE A 135 4.56 3.02 15.27
CA ILE A 135 3.55 2.42 14.40
C ILE A 135 4.11 1.18 13.74
N ASP A 136 3.55 0.02 14.09
CA ASP A 136 3.93 -1.26 13.51
C ASP A 136 3.67 -1.29 12.01
N GLY A 137 4.60 -1.92 11.27
CA GLY A 137 4.52 -2.07 9.81
C GLY A 137 5.14 -0.93 9.00
N ILE A 138 5.49 0.20 9.63
CA ILE A 138 6.18 1.30 8.92
C ILE A 138 7.69 1.13 8.99
N GLU A 139 8.30 0.85 7.84
CA GLU A 139 9.75 0.76 7.72
C GLU A 139 10.39 2.15 7.64
N ARG A 140 11.41 2.42 8.46
CA ARG A 140 12.08 3.73 8.54
C ARG A 140 12.58 4.27 7.18
N HIS A 141 13.01 3.40 6.27
CA HIS A 141 13.52 3.80 4.95
C HIS A 141 12.41 4.16 3.95
N ARG A 142 11.14 3.93 4.30
CA ARG A 142 9.96 4.31 3.50
C ARG A 142 9.33 5.62 3.99
N VAL A 143 9.90 6.23 5.03
CA VAL A 143 9.56 7.58 5.47
C VAL A 143 10.48 8.56 4.74
N LEU A 144 9.93 9.23 3.73
CA LEU A 144 10.63 10.07 2.80
C LEU A 144 10.42 11.53 3.17
N PHE A 145 11.53 12.26 3.27
CA PHE A 145 11.52 13.66 3.64
C PHE A 145 11.88 14.52 2.43
N CYS A 146 11.07 15.53 2.15
CA CYS A 146 11.41 16.58 1.21
C CYS A 146 11.21 17.97 1.83
N THR A 147 11.81 18.98 1.22
CA THR A 147 11.59 20.39 1.58
C THR A 147 10.71 21.12 0.57
N THR A 148 10.36 20.46 -0.54
CA THR A 148 9.66 21.07 -1.68
C THR A 148 8.57 20.16 -2.22
N GLN A 149 7.49 20.75 -2.74
CA GLN A 149 6.40 20.04 -3.41
C GLN A 149 6.88 19.23 -4.63
N LYS A 150 7.85 19.76 -5.39
CA LYS A 150 8.49 19.03 -6.50
C LYS A 150 9.17 17.74 -6.04
N GLY A 151 9.66 17.70 -4.79
CA GLY A 151 10.21 16.49 -4.19
C GLY A 151 9.18 15.38 -4.05
N TYR A 152 7.94 15.71 -3.67
CA TYR A 152 6.85 14.72 -3.63
C TYR A 152 6.55 14.15 -5.01
N GLU A 153 6.47 15.00 -6.03
CA GLU A 153 6.24 14.54 -7.40
C GLU A 153 7.35 13.59 -7.88
N ALA A 154 8.61 13.94 -7.61
CA ALA A 154 9.77 13.11 -7.96
C ALA A 154 9.74 11.76 -7.25
N PHE A 155 9.51 11.75 -5.92
CA PHE A 155 9.39 10.51 -5.16
C PHE A 155 8.24 9.65 -5.65
N THR A 156 7.08 10.26 -5.88
CA THR A 156 5.90 9.50 -6.30
C THR A 156 6.13 8.82 -7.65
N ARG A 157 6.80 9.50 -8.59
CA ARG A 157 7.18 8.93 -9.89
C ARG A 157 8.19 7.79 -9.77
N GLN A 158 9.14 7.90 -8.85
CA GLN A 158 10.16 6.87 -8.65
C GLN A 158 9.61 5.62 -7.95
N ILE A 159 8.71 5.81 -7.00
CA ILE A 159 8.08 4.71 -6.25
C ILE A 159 7.09 3.95 -7.13
N ASP A 160 6.38 4.69 -7.99
CA ASP A 160 5.26 4.22 -8.82
C ASP A 160 4.17 3.53 -7.98
N PRO A 161 3.49 4.27 -7.08
CA PRO A 161 2.49 3.68 -6.20
C PRO A 161 1.21 3.35 -6.97
N SER A 162 0.49 2.34 -6.49
CA SER A 162 -0.85 2.04 -6.99
C SER A 162 -1.90 3.01 -6.44
N LEU A 163 -1.64 3.57 -5.26
CA LEU A 163 -2.50 4.54 -4.58
C LEU A 163 -1.66 5.72 -4.06
N LEU A 164 -2.08 6.94 -4.39
CA LEU A 164 -1.58 8.16 -3.75
C LEU A 164 -2.71 8.85 -2.98
N ILE A 165 -2.49 9.13 -1.69
CA ILE A 165 -3.38 9.95 -0.85
C ILE A 165 -2.67 11.27 -0.55
N THR A 166 -3.24 12.39 -0.98
CA THR A 166 -2.68 13.74 -0.81
C THR A 166 -3.76 14.78 -0.60
N ASN A 167 -3.41 15.93 -0.04
CA ASN A 167 -4.29 17.11 0.05
C ASN A 167 -3.92 18.19 -0.99
N ASP A 168 -2.89 17.98 -1.81
CA ASP A 168 -2.43 18.95 -2.80
C ASP A 168 -3.08 18.74 -4.18
N PRO A 169 -3.98 19.65 -4.64
CA PRO A 169 -4.64 19.53 -5.94
C PRO A 169 -3.67 19.71 -7.12
N ALA A 170 -2.56 20.44 -6.96
CA ALA A 170 -1.56 20.62 -8.01
C ALA A 170 -0.83 19.30 -8.28
N GLN A 171 -0.43 18.61 -7.20
CA GLN A 171 0.18 17.29 -7.27
C GLN A 171 -0.75 16.28 -7.97
N VAL A 172 -2.04 16.25 -7.62
CA VAL A 172 -3.02 15.36 -8.26
C VAL A 172 -3.15 15.67 -9.75
N SER A 173 -3.26 16.95 -10.11
CA SER A 173 -3.39 17.38 -11.50
C SER A 173 -2.21 16.96 -12.37
N PHE A 174 -1.01 16.93 -11.80
CA PHE A 174 0.21 16.50 -12.46
C PHE A 174 0.34 14.97 -12.55
N LEU A 175 -0.01 14.25 -11.48
CA LEU A 175 0.22 12.81 -11.37
C LEU A 175 -0.94 11.94 -11.89
N LYS A 176 -2.11 12.53 -12.18
CA LYS A 176 -3.29 11.81 -12.71
C LYS A 176 -3.05 11.02 -14.00
N ARG A 177 -2.02 11.34 -14.78
CA ARG A 177 -1.68 10.59 -16.00
C ARG A 177 -0.75 9.41 -15.75
N ILE A 178 -0.17 9.33 -14.56
CA ILE A 178 0.90 8.39 -14.20
C ILE A 178 0.36 7.35 -13.22
N ILE A 179 -0.36 7.80 -12.19
CA ILE A 179 -0.79 6.96 -11.07
C ILE A 179 -2.17 6.36 -11.32
N GLN A 180 -2.34 5.10 -10.96
CA GLN A 180 -3.58 4.35 -11.18
C GLN A 180 -4.76 4.83 -10.33
N THR A 181 -4.52 5.23 -9.09
CA THR A 181 -5.56 5.73 -8.19
C THR A 181 -5.03 6.86 -7.31
N LEU A 182 -5.79 7.95 -7.28
CA LEU A 182 -5.47 9.16 -6.52
C LEU A 182 -6.63 9.52 -5.61
N VAL A 183 -6.32 9.88 -4.38
CA VAL A 183 -7.27 10.39 -3.41
C VAL A 183 -6.85 11.80 -3.02
N LEU A 184 -7.73 12.77 -3.29
CA LEU A 184 -7.59 14.14 -2.84
C LEU A 184 -8.43 14.34 -1.57
N VAL A 185 -7.76 14.59 -0.45
CA VAL A 185 -8.40 14.83 0.85
C VAL A 185 -8.55 16.32 1.10
N GLU A 186 -9.69 16.75 1.66
CA GLU A 186 -9.99 18.16 1.98
C GLU A 186 -9.99 19.11 0.76
N GLY A 187 -9.92 18.57 -0.45
CA GLY A 187 -9.86 19.33 -1.69
C GLY A 187 -11.15 19.24 -2.51
N SER A 188 -11.51 20.34 -3.16
CA SER A 188 -12.58 20.41 -4.15
C SER A 188 -12.00 20.66 -5.54
N GLY A 189 -12.54 19.97 -6.56
CA GLY A 189 -12.29 20.34 -7.96
C GLY A 189 -11.24 19.53 -8.72
N ALA A 190 -10.66 18.46 -8.17
CA ALA A 190 -9.83 17.57 -8.99
C ALA A 190 -10.70 16.68 -9.91
N VAL A 191 -10.44 16.75 -11.21
CA VAL A 191 -11.19 16.02 -12.24
C VAL A 191 -10.29 15.00 -12.93
N GLY A 192 -10.68 13.73 -12.81
CA GLY A 192 -10.09 12.58 -13.51
C GLY A 192 -10.76 11.27 -13.09
N ASN A 193 -10.85 10.29 -14.00
CA ASN A 193 -11.54 9.01 -13.75
C ASN A 193 -10.84 8.15 -12.68
N ASN A 194 -9.58 8.44 -12.39
CA ASN A 194 -8.76 7.80 -11.37
C ASN A 194 -8.61 8.66 -10.10
N VAL A 195 -9.37 9.74 -9.96
CA VAL A 195 -9.29 10.68 -8.84
C VAL A 195 -10.56 10.64 -8.01
N LEU A 196 -10.41 10.31 -6.72
CA LEU A 196 -11.46 10.38 -5.72
C LEU A 196 -11.23 11.60 -4.82
N CYS A 197 -12.21 12.50 -4.74
CA CYS A 197 -12.18 13.59 -3.77
C CYS A 197 -12.95 13.17 -2.52
N VAL A 198 -12.33 13.28 -1.35
CA VAL A 198 -12.98 12.99 -0.07
C VAL A 198 -12.87 14.18 0.88
N PRO A 199 -13.91 14.45 1.68
CA PRO A 199 -13.91 15.59 2.59
C PRO A 199 -12.92 15.40 3.76
N SER A 200 -12.61 14.15 4.12
CA SER A 200 -11.72 13.80 5.21
C SER A 200 -11.08 12.44 4.99
N VAL A 201 -9.89 12.23 5.56
CA VAL A 201 -9.20 10.93 5.58
C VAL A 201 -10.03 9.83 6.27
N ALA A 202 -10.93 10.20 7.18
CA ALA A 202 -11.84 9.24 7.82
C ALA A 202 -12.78 8.53 6.83
N ALA A 203 -13.06 9.12 5.67
CA ALA A 203 -13.86 8.47 4.63
C ALA A 203 -13.15 7.27 3.98
N LEU A 204 -11.84 7.14 4.20
CA LEU A 204 -11.01 6.04 3.70
C LEU A 204 -10.88 4.89 4.69
N ALA A 205 -11.55 4.98 5.86
CA ALA A 205 -11.63 3.87 6.78
C ALA A 205 -12.27 2.68 6.07
N VAL A 206 -11.57 1.54 6.10
CA VAL A 206 -12.08 0.28 5.56
C VAL A 206 -13.05 -0.30 6.59
N ASP A 207 -14.18 -0.80 6.10
CA ASP A 207 -15.16 -1.51 6.92
C ASP A 207 -14.53 -2.86 7.33
N THR A 208 -13.87 -2.90 8.48
CA THR A 208 -13.41 -4.14 9.10
C THR A 208 -14.62 -4.79 9.77
N GLU A 209 -15.24 -5.75 9.09
CA GLU A 209 -16.14 -6.74 9.70
C GLU A 209 -15.37 -7.71 10.61
#